data_AF-A0A0F9WWW7-F1
#
_entry.id   AF-A0A0F9WWW7-F1
#
_cell.length_a   1.000
_cell.length_b   1.000
_cell.length_c   1.000
_cell.angle_alpha   90.00
_cell.angle_beta   90.00
_cell.angle_gamma   90.00
#
_symmetry.space_group_name_H-M   'P 1'
#
loop_
_entity.id
_entity.type
_entity.pdbx_description
1 polymer ?
#
loop_
_entity_poly.entity_id
_entity_poly.type
_entity_poly.pdbx_seq_one_letter_code
_entity_poly.pdbx_strand_id
1 'polypeptide(L)'
;MLALKNRPQHLVVTAVVSSKEQKVRYHSLGGSAKEEWVFTPTRVYKLNSTDETVLSSLENPRASFSGHELDSHWDEFQFIYFCGYALWQYFNFPYLLARDDVKAREFATHCEAGQTWRVLEVMSPDPYIFSLHSRMQKHYFNEAFILQRHDYAPDVVASSPAVYYLYDPVALNGITFPTLRRVVAGTQGDSGIYVPMTHGTIPTLIHLVFLKIELAKGEVSEPEEGHIWAKQKPN
;
A
#
# COMPACT_ATOMS: atom_id res chain seq x y z
N MET A 1 -12.68 8.50 -2.25
CA MET A 1 -11.53 8.64 -3.18
C MET A 1 -11.78 7.91 -4.50
N LEU A 2 -12.18 6.64 -4.49
CA LEU A 2 -12.35 5.87 -5.74
C LEU A 2 -13.29 6.54 -6.75
N ALA A 3 -14.42 7.12 -6.31
CA ALA A 3 -15.30 7.89 -7.19
C ALA A 3 -14.61 9.11 -7.86
N LEU A 4 -13.77 9.86 -7.13
CA LEU A 4 -12.96 10.95 -7.71
C LEU A 4 -11.99 10.43 -8.78
N LYS A 5 -11.51 9.19 -8.61
CA LYS A 5 -10.61 8.52 -9.55
C LYS A 5 -11.36 7.73 -10.63
N ASN A 6 -12.62 8.08 -10.92
CA ASN A 6 -13.48 7.44 -11.91
C ASN A 6 -13.69 5.92 -11.67
N ARG A 7 -13.70 5.51 -10.40
CA ARG A 7 -13.90 4.13 -9.94
C ARG A 7 -14.99 4.08 -8.86
N PRO A 8 -16.25 4.44 -9.14
CA PRO A 8 -17.29 4.53 -8.10
C PRO A 8 -17.74 3.16 -7.57
N GLN A 9 -17.34 2.06 -8.21
CA GLN A 9 -17.81 0.71 -7.90
C GLN A 9 -16.96 0.04 -6.82
N HIS A 10 -17.62 -0.77 -5.99
CA HIS A 10 -16.94 -1.70 -5.10
C HIS A 10 -16.31 -2.84 -5.91
N LEU A 11 -15.09 -3.22 -5.55
CA LEU A 11 -14.35 -4.30 -6.18
C LEU A 11 -14.19 -5.45 -5.19
N VAL A 12 -14.48 -6.67 -5.64
CA VAL A 12 -14.13 -7.91 -4.95
C VAL A 12 -13.09 -8.59 -5.81
N VAL A 13 -11.85 -8.64 -5.30
CA VAL A 13 -10.69 -9.13 -6.04
C VAL A 13 -9.98 -10.20 -5.25
N THR A 14 -9.31 -11.09 -5.96
CA THR A 14 -8.32 -11.99 -5.36
C THR A 14 -6.95 -11.45 -5.68
N ALA A 15 -6.08 -11.35 -4.68
CA ALA A 15 -4.72 -10.87 -4.86
C ALA A 15 -3.71 -11.84 -4.23
N VAL A 16 -2.58 -12.03 -4.91
CA VAL A 16 -1.41 -12.75 -4.42
C VAL A 16 -0.31 -11.72 -4.20
N VAL A 17 0.14 -11.60 -2.95
CA VAL A 17 1.16 -10.64 -2.54
C VAL A 17 2.46 -11.37 -2.29
N SER A 18 3.54 -11.00 -2.98
CA SER A 18 4.87 -11.56 -2.75
C SER A 18 5.47 -10.97 -1.47
N SER A 19 6.09 -11.81 -0.64
CA SER A 19 6.90 -11.35 0.51
C SER A 19 8.39 -11.19 0.20
N LYS A 20 8.81 -11.61 -1.00
CA LYS A 20 10.21 -11.55 -1.44
C LYS A 20 10.48 -10.41 -2.41
N GLU A 21 9.45 -9.98 -3.13
CA GLU A 21 9.52 -8.93 -4.14
C GLU A 21 8.40 -7.94 -3.89
N GLN A 22 8.57 -6.69 -4.28
CA GLN A 22 7.49 -5.71 -4.26
C GLN A 22 6.54 -5.97 -5.43
N LYS A 23 5.79 -7.07 -5.33
CA LYS A 23 4.97 -7.60 -6.42
C LYS A 23 3.62 -8.04 -5.88
N VAL A 24 2.57 -7.66 -6.62
CA VAL A 24 1.21 -8.11 -6.36
C VAL A 24 0.58 -8.54 -7.67
N ARG A 25 -0.05 -9.71 -7.68
CA ARG A 25 -0.86 -10.18 -8.80
C ARG A 25 -2.33 -10.14 -8.42
N TYR A 26 -3.20 -9.64 -9.30
CA TYR A 26 -4.62 -9.48 -9.09
C TYR A 26 -5.43 -10.27 -10.12
N HIS A 27 -6.50 -10.89 -9.64
CA HIS A 27 -7.52 -11.56 -10.44
C HIS A 27 -8.89 -10.95 -10.15
N SER A 28 -9.83 -11.13 -11.08
CA SER A 28 -11.23 -10.73 -10.92
C SER A 28 -11.45 -9.22 -10.78
N LEU A 29 -10.66 -8.40 -11.48
CA LEU A 29 -10.80 -6.93 -11.50
C LEU A 29 -11.94 -6.40 -12.40
N GLY A 30 -12.90 -7.26 -12.79
CA GLY A 30 -14.01 -6.92 -13.69
C GLY A 30 -13.72 -7.13 -15.18
N GLY A 31 -12.53 -7.63 -15.53
CA GLY A 31 -12.15 -8.05 -16.89
C GLY A 31 -12.42 -9.53 -17.16
N SER A 32 -11.80 -10.07 -18.21
CA SER A 32 -11.86 -11.50 -18.53
C SER A 32 -11.37 -12.35 -17.36
N ALA A 33 -11.98 -13.53 -17.14
CA ALA A 33 -11.50 -14.49 -16.13
C ALA A 33 -10.07 -15.00 -16.40
N LYS A 34 -9.57 -14.81 -17.64
CA LYS A 34 -8.21 -15.14 -18.04
C LYS A 34 -7.23 -13.96 -17.95
N GLU A 35 -7.67 -12.83 -17.42
CA GLU A 35 -6.83 -11.65 -17.27
C GLU A 35 -6.31 -11.55 -15.84
N GLU A 36 -5.00 -11.40 -15.72
CA GLU A 36 -4.33 -11.15 -14.45
C GLU A 36 -3.53 -9.85 -14.53
N TRP A 37 -3.61 -9.03 -13.48
CA TRP A 37 -2.86 -7.78 -13.42
C TRP A 37 -1.69 -7.92 -12.47
N VAL A 38 -0.53 -7.44 -12.87
CA VAL A 38 0.68 -7.50 -12.07
C VAL A 38 1.20 -6.10 -11.81
N PHE A 39 1.40 -5.79 -10.54
CA PHE A 39 2.11 -4.60 -10.09
C PHE A 39 3.55 -4.96 -9.71
N THR A 40 4.47 -4.10 -10.15
CA THR A 40 5.83 -3.92 -9.61
C THR A 40 6.14 -2.41 -9.58
N PRO A 41 7.21 -1.95 -8.88
CA PRO A 41 7.48 -0.51 -8.76
C PRO A 41 7.74 0.18 -10.09
N THR A 42 8.40 -0.53 -11.01
CA THR A 42 8.83 -0.01 -12.32
C THR A 42 7.86 -0.35 -13.44
N ARG A 43 6.89 -1.25 -13.23
CA ARG A 43 5.98 -1.73 -14.26
C ARG A 43 4.65 -2.22 -13.72
N VAL A 44 3.56 -1.83 -14.37
CA VAL A 44 2.25 -2.47 -14.20
C VAL A 44 1.83 -3.09 -15.53
N TYR A 45 1.37 -4.34 -15.52
CA TYR A 45 1.06 -5.05 -16.76
C TYR A 45 -0.08 -6.05 -16.63
N LYS A 46 -0.76 -6.32 -17.74
CA LYS A 46 -1.77 -7.37 -17.88
C LYS A 46 -1.16 -8.63 -18.48
N LEU A 47 -1.49 -9.77 -17.92
CA LEU A 47 -1.14 -11.10 -18.42
C LEU A 47 -2.40 -11.83 -18.89
N ASN A 48 -2.23 -12.66 -19.92
CA ASN A 48 -3.09 -13.81 -20.14
C ASN A 48 -2.68 -14.92 -19.17
N SER A 49 -3.58 -15.30 -18.26
CA SER A 49 -3.30 -16.29 -17.23
C SER A 49 -3.08 -17.71 -17.75
N THR A 50 -3.39 -17.99 -19.02
CA THR A 50 -3.22 -19.32 -19.62
C THR A 50 -1.80 -19.57 -20.13
N ASP A 51 -1.16 -18.55 -20.72
CA ASP A 51 0.13 -18.67 -21.41
C ASP A 51 1.16 -17.63 -20.96
N GLU A 52 0.83 -16.83 -19.94
CA GLU A 52 1.64 -15.73 -19.38
C GLU A 52 2.09 -14.68 -20.41
N THR A 53 1.40 -14.55 -21.55
CA THR A 53 1.67 -13.46 -22.48
C THR A 53 1.26 -12.11 -21.92
N VAL A 54 2.14 -11.11 -22.07
CA VAL A 54 1.86 -9.72 -21.70
C VAL A 54 0.92 -9.12 -22.76
N LEU A 55 -0.28 -8.74 -22.32
CA LEU A 55 -1.31 -8.16 -23.18
C LEU A 55 -1.13 -6.64 -23.34
N SER A 56 -0.70 -5.97 -22.27
CA SER A 56 -0.43 -4.52 -22.23
C SER A 56 0.35 -4.15 -20.97
N SER A 57 1.09 -3.05 -20.99
CA SER A 57 1.84 -2.55 -19.82
C SER A 57 1.96 -1.03 -19.76
N LEU A 58 2.21 -0.54 -18.56
CA LEU A 58 2.66 0.81 -18.24
C LEU A 58 4.03 0.70 -17.56
N GLU A 59 5.07 1.19 -18.23
CA GLU A 59 6.41 1.34 -17.68
C GLU A 59 6.51 2.63 -16.87
N ASN A 60 7.35 2.64 -15.84
CA ASN A 60 7.57 3.78 -14.94
C ASN A 60 6.25 4.40 -14.43
N PRO A 61 5.34 3.61 -13.84
CA PRO A 61 4.00 4.05 -13.49
C PRO A 61 3.99 5.28 -12.58
N ARG A 62 4.98 5.43 -11.67
CA ARG A 62 5.10 6.62 -10.83
C ARG A 62 5.25 7.92 -11.63
N ALA A 63 6.00 7.91 -12.73
CA ALA A 63 6.21 9.09 -13.56
C ALA A 63 4.92 9.56 -14.25
N SER A 64 3.98 8.64 -14.50
CA SER A 64 2.69 8.96 -15.13
C SER A 64 1.78 9.87 -14.28
N PHE A 65 2.08 10.05 -13.00
CA PHE A 65 1.32 10.92 -12.09
C PHE A 65 1.84 12.37 -12.09
N SER A 66 2.88 12.68 -12.88
CA SER A 66 3.43 14.04 -12.94
C SER A 66 2.36 15.04 -13.39
N GLY A 67 2.12 16.07 -12.59
CA GLY A 67 1.10 17.09 -12.86
C GLY A 67 -0.33 16.70 -12.46
N HIS A 68 -0.54 15.53 -11.84
CA HIS A 68 -1.85 15.17 -11.32
C HIS A 68 -2.23 16.00 -10.09
N GLU A 69 -3.47 16.49 -10.10
CA GLU A 69 -4.14 17.10 -8.96
C GLU A 69 -5.05 16.07 -8.25
N LEU A 70 -5.70 16.50 -7.16
CA LEU A 70 -6.56 15.63 -6.36
C LEU A 70 -7.72 15.03 -7.18
N ASP A 71 -8.30 15.79 -8.09
CA ASP A 71 -9.46 15.39 -8.92
C ASP A 71 -9.06 14.77 -10.27
N SER A 72 -7.76 14.75 -10.61
CA SER A 72 -7.28 14.07 -11.81
C SER A 72 -7.69 12.60 -11.80
N HIS A 73 -8.37 12.18 -12.87
CA HIS A 73 -8.76 10.79 -13.04
C HIS A 73 -7.56 9.88 -13.23
N TRP A 74 -7.74 8.61 -12.89
CA TRP A 74 -6.72 7.58 -13.12
C TRP A 74 -7.17 6.64 -14.22
N ASP A 75 -6.22 6.24 -15.05
CA ASP A 75 -6.41 5.06 -15.88
C ASP A 75 -6.34 3.77 -15.04
N GLU A 76 -6.50 2.63 -15.71
CA GLU A 76 -6.47 1.33 -15.05
C GLU A 76 -5.08 0.97 -14.47
N PHE A 77 -4.01 1.30 -15.17
CA PHE A 77 -2.65 0.95 -14.75
C PHE A 77 -2.22 1.79 -13.54
N GLN A 78 -2.58 3.07 -13.53
CA GLN A 78 -2.40 3.98 -12.40
C GLN A 78 -3.18 3.52 -11.18
N PHE A 79 -4.41 3.07 -11.37
CA PHE A 79 -5.21 2.50 -10.30
C PHE A 79 -4.57 1.22 -9.71
N ILE A 80 -4.14 0.29 -10.57
CA ILE A 80 -3.46 -0.93 -10.12
C ILE A 80 -2.10 -0.63 -9.49
N TYR A 81 -1.36 0.37 -9.96
CA TYR A 81 -0.15 0.85 -9.31
C TYR A 81 -0.43 1.28 -7.87
N PHE A 82 -1.43 2.16 -7.67
CA PHE A 82 -1.84 2.64 -6.35
C PHE A 82 -2.24 1.49 -5.42
N CYS A 83 -3.11 0.60 -5.90
CA CYS A 83 -3.56 -0.56 -5.12
C CYS A 83 -2.41 -1.52 -4.81
N GLY A 84 -1.52 -1.73 -5.79
CA GLY A 84 -0.40 -2.67 -5.75
C GLY A 84 0.54 -2.42 -4.60
N TYR A 85 1.13 -1.22 -4.56
CA TYR A 85 2.07 -0.91 -3.48
C TYR A 85 1.38 -0.84 -2.12
N ALA A 86 0.12 -0.38 -2.08
CA ALA A 86 -0.64 -0.26 -0.85
C ALA A 86 -0.91 -1.66 -0.26
N LEU A 87 -1.40 -2.58 -1.09
CA LEU A 87 -1.67 -3.96 -0.70
C LEU A 87 -0.39 -4.69 -0.31
N TRP A 88 0.69 -4.46 -1.05
CA TRP A 88 1.99 -5.00 -0.70
C TRP A 88 2.44 -4.54 0.69
N GLN A 89 2.34 -3.24 0.98
CA GLN A 89 2.68 -2.69 2.29
C GLN A 89 1.81 -3.30 3.40
N TYR A 90 0.51 -3.51 3.17
CA TYR A 90 -0.38 -4.06 4.20
C TYR A 90 0.01 -5.46 4.68
N PHE A 91 0.49 -6.32 3.78
CA PHE A 91 0.88 -7.69 4.10
C PHE A 91 2.36 -7.88 4.36
N ASN A 92 3.20 -6.93 3.95
CA ASN A 92 4.64 -6.97 4.19
C ASN A 92 5.13 -5.92 5.17
N PHE A 93 4.23 -5.27 5.91
CA PHE A 93 4.61 -4.19 6.82
C PHE A 93 5.73 -4.54 7.82
N PRO A 94 5.73 -5.72 8.49
CA PRO A 94 6.85 -6.10 9.35
C PRO A 94 8.18 -6.22 8.59
N TYR A 95 8.14 -6.81 7.38
CA TYR A 95 9.33 -6.94 6.53
C TYR A 95 9.81 -5.61 6.00
N LEU A 96 8.90 -4.67 5.70
CA LEU A 96 9.23 -3.30 5.33
C LEU A 96 10.05 -2.62 6.43
N LEU A 97 9.62 -2.72 7.69
CA LEU A 97 10.33 -2.11 8.82
C LEU A 97 11.71 -2.73 9.08
N ALA A 98 11.90 -3.99 8.69
CA ALA A 98 13.15 -4.72 8.88
C ALA A 98 14.19 -4.50 7.76
N ARG A 99 13.88 -3.70 6.74
CA ARG A 99 14.82 -3.40 5.64
C ARG A 99 15.93 -2.44 6.09
N ASP A 100 17.15 -2.70 5.64
CA ASP A 100 18.33 -1.88 5.98
C ASP A 100 18.29 -0.44 5.40
N ASP A 101 17.58 -0.28 4.28
CA ASP A 101 17.40 1.00 3.59
C ASP A 101 16.17 1.78 4.06
N VAL A 102 15.40 1.23 4.99
CA VAL A 102 14.30 1.92 5.66
C VAL A 102 14.82 2.53 6.96
N LYS A 103 14.59 3.82 7.16
CA LYS A 103 14.94 4.52 8.39
C LYS A 103 13.70 4.72 9.23
N ALA A 104 13.80 4.46 10.51
CA ALA A 104 12.71 4.65 11.45
C ALA A 104 13.18 5.43 12.67
N ARG A 105 12.34 6.31 13.18
CA ARG A 105 12.56 7.02 14.45
C ARG A 105 11.27 7.09 15.24
N GLU A 106 11.40 7.02 16.56
CA GLU A 106 10.26 7.28 17.44
C GLU A 106 9.90 8.77 17.41
N PHE A 107 8.60 9.03 17.36
CA PHE A 107 8.01 10.37 17.39
C PHE A 107 7.26 10.57 18.71
N ALA A 108 6.79 11.79 18.97
CA ALA A 108 6.00 12.06 20.17
C ALA A 108 4.77 11.15 20.23
N THR A 109 4.48 10.64 21.43
CA THR A 109 3.28 9.85 21.72
C THR A 109 2.03 10.60 21.30
N HIS A 110 1.07 9.86 20.73
CA HIS A 110 -0.20 10.41 20.26
C HIS A 110 -1.34 9.95 21.13
N CYS A 111 -2.22 10.88 21.51
CA CYS A 111 -3.42 10.58 22.29
C CYS A 111 -4.67 10.82 21.45
N GLU A 112 -5.51 9.81 21.30
CA GLU A 112 -6.73 9.90 20.51
C GLU A 112 -7.79 8.95 21.05
N ALA A 113 -9.05 9.42 21.13
CA ALA A 113 -10.18 8.63 21.58
C ALA A 113 -9.94 7.90 22.93
N GLY A 114 -9.20 8.54 23.85
CA GLY A 114 -8.84 7.96 25.15
C GLY A 114 -7.75 6.89 25.11
N GLN A 115 -7.12 6.66 23.96
CA GLN A 115 -5.99 5.76 23.80
C GLN A 115 -4.69 6.53 23.62
N THR A 116 -3.59 5.91 24.03
CA THR A 116 -2.23 6.43 23.91
C THR A 116 -1.43 5.51 23.00
N TRP A 117 -0.84 6.06 21.95
CA TRP A 117 -0.10 5.29 20.94
C TRP A 117 1.34 5.77 20.80
N ARG A 118 2.26 4.82 20.65
CA ARG A 118 3.63 5.07 20.22
C ARG A 118 3.64 5.33 18.72
N VAL A 119 4.38 6.35 18.30
CA VAL A 119 4.40 6.77 16.91
C VAL A 119 5.78 6.48 16.32
N LEU A 120 5.82 5.70 15.26
CA LEU A 120 7.02 5.43 14.48
C LEU A 120 6.94 6.19 13.17
N GLU A 121 7.83 7.15 12.97
CA GLU A 121 8.01 7.80 11.68
C GLU A 121 9.00 6.99 10.84
N VAL A 122 8.57 6.61 9.64
CA VAL A 122 9.29 5.73 8.73
C VAL A 122 9.59 6.49 7.44
N MET A 123 10.86 6.48 7.05
CA MET A 123 11.36 7.02 5.80
C MET A 123 11.82 5.88 4.88
N SER A 124 11.18 5.77 3.71
CA SER A 124 11.50 4.78 2.70
C SER A 124 12.65 5.21 1.77
N PRO A 125 13.24 4.27 1.01
CA PRO A 125 14.20 4.59 -0.05
C PRO A 125 13.52 5.31 -1.24
N ASP A 126 14.26 5.44 -2.34
CA ASP A 126 13.80 6.10 -3.57
C ASP A 126 12.43 5.57 -4.04
N PRO A 127 11.41 6.45 -4.17
CA PRO A 127 10.06 6.05 -4.56
C PRO A 127 9.94 5.48 -5.99
N TYR A 128 10.94 5.67 -6.85
CA TYR A 128 10.99 5.08 -8.20
C TYR A 128 11.47 3.62 -8.19
N ILE A 129 12.20 3.20 -7.16
CA ILE A 129 12.70 1.82 -7.01
C ILE A 129 11.82 1.04 -6.04
N PHE A 130 11.23 1.73 -5.06
CA PHE A 130 10.39 1.13 -4.04
C PHE A 130 9.16 1.99 -3.78
N SER A 131 8.00 1.51 -4.23
CA SER A 131 6.76 2.27 -4.18
C SER A 131 6.12 2.16 -2.80
N LEU A 132 5.84 3.28 -2.15
CA LEU A 132 4.89 3.38 -1.05
C LEU A 132 3.96 4.58 -1.31
N HIS A 133 3.00 4.84 -0.41
CA HIS A 133 2.16 6.02 -0.53
C HIS A 133 2.99 7.31 -0.60
N SER A 134 3.95 7.45 0.32
CA SER A 134 4.85 8.59 0.41
C SER A 134 6.18 8.18 1.00
N ARG A 135 7.22 8.97 0.75
CA ARG A 135 8.55 8.72 1.30
C ARG A 135 8.57 8.73 2.83
N MET A 136 7.80 9.62 3.44
CA MET A 136 7.64 9.72 4.89
C MET A 136 6.23 9.32 5.30
N GLN A 137 6.12 8.44 6.29
CA GLN A 137 4.86 7.90 6.80
C GLN A 137 4.95 7.74 8.32
N LYS A 138 3.82 7.83 9.04
CA LYS A 138 3.77 7.62 10.49
C LYS A 138 2.86 6.45 10.84
N HIS A 139 3.34 5.56 11.69
CA HIS A 139 2.66 4.35 12.12
C HIS A 139 2.44 4.40 13.63
N TYR A 140 1.21 4.15 14.06
CA TYR A 140 0.79 4.34 15.45
C TYR A 140 0.45 3.00 16.07
N PHE A 141 1.12 2.66 17.16
CA PHE A 141 0.99 1.36 17.82
C PHE A 141 0.45 1.54 19.24
N ASN A 142 -0.49 0.68 19.63
CA ASN A 142 -0.89 0.59 21.03
C ASN A 142 0.20 -0.09 21.87
N GLU A 143 -0.02 -0.21 23.18
CA GLU A 143 0.92 -0.84 24.12
C GLU A 143 1.25 -2.30 23.77
N ALA A 144 0.33 -3.01 23.09
CA ALA A 144 0.53 -4.36 22.60
C ALA A 144 1.26 -4.44 21.24
N PHE A 145 1.80 -3.31 20.75
CA PHE A 145 2.45 -3.19 19.44
C PHE A 145 1.57 -3.55 18.24
N ILE A 146 0.24 -3.41 18.39
CA ILE A 146 -0.70 -3.56 17.28
C ILE A 146 -0.90 -2.21 16.60
N LEU A 147 -0.72 -2.18 15.28
CA LEU A 147 -0.90 -1.00 14.45
C LEU A 147 -2.37 -0.54 14.47
N GLN A 148 -2.62 0.66 14.99
CA GLN A 148 -3.96 1.27 15.11
C GLN A 148 -4.24 2.27 14.00
N ARG A 149 -3.20 3.03 13.62
CA ARG A 149 -3.30 4.13 12.67
C ARG A 149 -2.05 4.21 11.80
N HIS A 150 -2.21 4.67 10.56
CA HIS A 150 -1.16 4.93 9.59
C HIS A 150 -1.46 6.25 8.86
N ASP A 151 -0.53 7.19 8.95
CA ASP A 151 -0.64 8.50 8.32
C ASP A 151 0.34 8.63 7.17
N TYR A 152 -0.15 9.13 6.04
CA TYR A 152 0.64 9.36 4.84
C TYR A 152 -0.05 10.42 3.98
N ALA A 153 0.69 10.97 3.01
CA ALA A 153 0.19 11.92 2.04
C ALA A 153 0.59 11.43 0.65
N PRO A 154 -0.26 10.69 -0.07
CA PRO A 154 0.17 9.97 -1.26
C PRO A 154 0.74 10.89 -2.32
N ASP A 155 1.95 10.64 -2.78
CA ASP A 155 2.59 11.45 -3.84
C ASP A 155 1.74 11.44 -5.12
N VAL A 156 1.05 10.32 -5.37
CA VAL A 156 0.19 10.10 -6.55
C VAL A 156 -1.23 10.67 -6.42
N VAL A 157 -1.55 11.29 -5.27
CA VAL A 157 -2.85 11.95 -4.99
C VAL A 157 -2.59 13.39 -4.51
N ALA A 158 -1.72 14.12 -5.22
CA ALA A 158 -1.36 15.51 -4.90
C ALA A 158 -0.94 15.73 -3.44
N SER A 159 -0.31 14.72 -2.82
CA SER A 159 0.10 14.73 -1.41
C SER A 159 -1.01 15.14 -0.44
N SER A 160 -2.25 14.77 -0.77
CA SER A 160 -3.40 15.03 0.11
C SER A 160 -3.29 14.15 1.36
N PRO A 161 -3.27 14.72 2.58
CA PRO A 161 -3.13 13.93 3.79
C PRO A 161 -4.24 12.90 3.96
N ALA A 162 -3.86 11.70 4.38
CA ALA A 162 -4.75 10.60 4.66
C ALA A 162 -4.45 10.04 6.06
N VAL A 163 -5.50 9.84 6.82
CA VAL A 163 -5.46 9.17 8.13
C VAL A 163 -6.10 7.81 7.97
N TYR A 164 -5.32 6.75 8.20
CA TYR A 164 -5.75 5.38 7.97
C TYR A 164 -5.91 4.64 9.29
N TYR A 165 -7.13 4.24 9.62
CA TYR A 165 -7.41 3.41 10.79
C TYR A 165 -7.50 1.93 10.44
N LEU A 166 -6.99 1.10 11.34
CA LEU A 166 -6.85 -0.34 11.19
C LEU A 166 -7.55 -1.06 12.34
N TYR A 167 -8.38 -2.04 11.99
CA TYR A 167 -9.25 -2.75 12.92
C TYR A 167 -9.24 -4.26 12.63
N ASP A 168 -9.89 -5.02 13.51
CA ASP A 168 -10.12 -6.45 13.41
C ASP A 168 -8.83 -7.25 13.10
N PRO A 169 -7.80 -7.15 13.96
CA PRO A 169 -6.56 -7.86 13.75
C PRO A 169 -6.74 -9.37 13.85
N VAL A 170 -6.15 -10.10 12.92
CA VAL A 170 -6.03 -11.56 12.96
C VAL A 170 -4.56 -11.97 12.94
N ALA A 171 -4.19 -13.00 13.70
CA ALA A 171 -2.83 -13.53 13.72
C ALA A 171 -2.74 -14.77 12.82
N LEU A 172 -1.80 -14.76 11.88
CA LEU A 172 -1.49 -15.88 10.98
C LEU A 172 0.00 -16.19 11.07
N ASN A 173 0.36 -17.41 11.46
CA ASN A 173 1.76 -17.83 11.65
C ASN A 173 2.60 -16.85 12.50
N GLY A 174 1.99 -16.27 13.53
CA GLY A 174 2.66 -15.31 14.43
C GLY A 174 2.76 -13.88 13.92
N ILE A 175 2.22 -13.57 12.72
CA ILE A 175 2.15 -12.21 12.18
C ILE A 175 0.72 -11.69 12.29
N THR A 176 0.56 -10.49 12.86
CA THR A 176 -0.75 -9.85 13.01
C THR A 176 -1.07 -8.96 11.83
N PHE A 177 -2.23 -9.20 11.21
CA PHE A 177 -2.76 -8.43 10.09
C PHE A 177 -4.11 -7.83 10.46
N PRO A 178 -4.30 -6.51 10.33
CA PRO A 178 -5.64 -5.92 10.35
C PRO A 178 -6.47 -6.48 9.19
N THR A 179 -7.76 -6.73 9.39
CA THR A 179 -8.66 -7.20 8.32
C THR A 179 -9.65 -6.14 7.88
N LEU A 180 -9.87 -5.13 8.72
CA LEU A 180 -10.73 -3.99 8.44
C LEU A 180 -9.90 -2.71 8.43
N ARG A 181 -10.14 -1.87 7.42
CA ARG A 181 -9.32 -0.69 7.12
C ARG A 181 -10.22 0.46 6.69
N ARG A 182 -10.10 1.62 7.35
CA ARG A 182 -10.85 2.83 7.03
C ARG A 182 -9.91 4.01 6.84
N VAL A 183 -9.83 4.54 5.62
CA VAL A 183 -9.07 5.76 5.31
C VAL A 183 -10.01 6.94 5.35
N VAL A 184 -9.64 8.01 6.04
CA VAL A 184 -10.32 9.30 6.02
C VAL A 184 -9.37 10.38 5.50
N ALA A 185 -9.91 11.47 4.95
CA ALA A 185 -9.08 12.62 4.60
C ALA A 185 -8.51 13.24 5.89
N GLY A 186 -7.31 13.79 5.81
CA GLY A 186 -6.65 14.50 6.90
C GLY A 186 -6.35 15.95 6.55
N THR A 187 -6.10 16.75 7.57
CA THR A 187 -5.47 18.06 7.44
C THR A 187 -4.12 18.07 8.18
N GLN A 188 -3.25 19.00 7.81
CA GLN A 188 -2.00 19.22 8.52
C GLN A 188 -2.31 19.69 9.96
N GLY A 189 -1.75 18.99 10.95
CA GLY A 189 -1.75 19.45 12.33
C GLY A 189 -0.42 20.13 12.69
N ASP A 190 -0.47 20.96 13.73
CA ASP A 190 0.66 21.80 14.19
C ASP A 190 1.86 20.98 14.69
N SER A 191 1.62 19.73 15.13
CA SER A 191 2.65 18.82 15.63
C SER A 191 3.27 17.90 14.56
N GLY A 192 2.93 18.10 13.28
CA GLY A 192 3.33 17.20 12.21
C GLY A 192 2.55 15.87 12.18
N ILE A 193 1.52 15.76 13.01
CA ILE A 193 0.51 14.69 13.04
C ILE A 193 -0.70 15.17 12.25
N TYR A 194 -1.28 14.32 11.39
CA TYR A 194 -2.48 14.71 10.65
C TYR A 194 -3.70 14.72 11.57
N VAL A 195 -4.66 15.59 11.28
CA VAL A 195 -5.95 15.62 11.97
C VAL A 195 -7.01 15.01 11.05
N PRO A 196 -7.73 13.96 11.47
CA PRO A 196 -8.76 13.36 10.64
C PRO A 196 -9.90 14.35 10.40
N MET A 197 -10.34 14.48 9.15
CA MET A 197 -11.51 15.27 8.81
C MET A 197 -12.78 14.54 9.26
N THR A 198 -13.51 15.15 10.18
CA THR A 198 -14.80 14.62 10.69
C THR A 198 -16.01 15.16 9.92
N HIS A 199 -15.83 16.25 9.16
CA HIS A 199 -16.85 16.90 8.36
C HIS A 199 -16.29 17.25 6.98
N GLY A 200 -17.12 17.20 5.93
CA GLY A 200 -16.73 17.50 4.55
C GLY A 200 -17.31 16.51 3.54
N THR A 201 -17.09 16.76 2.25
CA THR A 201 -17.67 15.99 1.13
C THR A 201 -17.20 14.54 1.07
N ILE A 202 -16.08 14.17 1.71
CA ILE A 202 -15.56 12.80 1.68
C ILE A 202 -14.94 12.40 3.03
N PRO A 203 -15.74 12.08 4.06
CA PRO A 203 -15.22 11.68 5.35
C PRO A 203 -14.52 10.32 5.32
N THR A 204 -14.79 9.47 4.31
CA THR A 204 -14.12 8.17 4.14
C THR A 204 -13.64 8.04 2.70
N LEU A 205 -12.32 7.93 2.50
CA LEU A 205 -11.68 7.80 1.21
C LEU A 205 -11.75 6.37 0.67
N ILE A 206 -11.49 5.39 1.53
CA ILE A 206 -11.46 3.94 1.24
C ILE A 206 -11.98 3.18 2.46
N HIS A 207 -12.78 2.16 2.21
CA HIS A 207 -13.15 1.13 3.18
C HIS A 207 -12.79 -0.24 2.60
N LEU A 208 -11.90 -0.97 3.27
CA LEU A 208 -11.35 -2.25 2.79
C LEU A 208 -11.57 -3.34 3.83
N VAL A 209 -12.11 -4.47 3.37
CA VAL A 209 -12.39 -5.65 4.19
C VAL A 209 -11.70 -6.85 3.55
N PHE A 210 -10.85 -7.53 4.32
CA PHE A 210 -10.21 -8.77 3.90
C PHE A 210 -11.05 -9.97 4.33
N LEU A 211 -11.72 -10.58 3.36
CA LEU A 211 -12.66 -11.69 3.60
C LEU A 211 -11.95 -13.01 3.90
N LYS A 212 -10.77 -13.22 3.33
CA LYS A 212 -9.95 -14.43 3.49
C LYS A 212 -8.49 -14.10 3.29
N ILE A 213 -7.61 -14.62 4.15
CA ILE A 213 -6.16 -14.49 4.04
C ILE A 213 -5.55 -15.87 4.25
N GLU A 214 -4.71 -16.29 3.33
CA GLU A 214 -4.00 -17.58 3.39
C GLU A 214 -2.51 -17.36 3.11
N LEU A 215 -1.66 -18.13 3.79
CA LEU A 215 -0.22 -18.13 3.57
C LEU A 215 0.16 -19.40 2.81
N ALA A 216 0.78 -19.24 1.64
CA ALA A 216 1.27 -20.34 0.83
C ALA A 216 2.78 -20.18 0.61
N LYS A 217 3.51 -21.32 0.56
CA LYS A 217 4.89 -21.34 0.06
C LYS A 217 4.80 -21.38 -1.47
N GLY A 218 5.31 -20.35 -2.15
CA GLY A 218 5.44 -20.34 -3.61
C GLY A 218 6.72 -21.04 -4.09
N GLU A 219 6.66 -21.70 -5.26
CA GLU A 219 7.86 -22.01 -6.06
C GLU A 219 8.45 -20.70 -6.62
N VAL A 220 9.77 -20.61 -6.66
CA VAL A 220 10.52 -19.36 -6.89
C VAL A 220 11.11 -19.40 -8.30
N SER A 221 10.78 -18.43 -9.16
CA SER A 221 11.68 -18.04 -10.26
C SER A 221 12.86 -17.28 -9.67
N GLU A 222 14.10 -17.63 -10.03
CA GLU A 222 15.29 -16.94 -9.52
C GLU A 222 15.22 -15.43 -9.82
N PRO A 223 15.56 -14.56 -8.86
CA PRO A 223 15.57 -13.12 -9.10
C PRO A 223 16.66 -12.76 -10.13
N GLU A 224 16.33 -11.87 -11.07
CA GLU A 224 17.30 -11.32 -12.03
C GLU A 224 18.47 -10.63 -11.30
N GLU A 225 19.69 -10.79 -11.83
CA GLU A 225 20.88 -10.10 -11.30
C GLU A 225 20.68 -8.58 -11.34
N GLY A 226 20.83 -7.94 -10.17
CA GLY A 226 20.57 -6.50 -9.98
C GLY A 226 19.28 -6.18 -9.22
N HIS A 227 18.44 -7.19 -8.93
CA HIS A 227 17.26 -6.98 -8.08
C HIS A 227 17.66 -6.66 -6.64
N ILE A 228 17.04 -5.65 -6.03
CA ILE A 228 17.28 -5.19 -4.63
C ILE A 228 17.05 -6.26 -3.54
N TRP A 229 16.59 -7.46 -3.91
CA TRP A 229 16.35 -8.61 -3.03
C TRP A 229 17.30 -9.77 -3.29
N ALA A 230 18.19 -9.66 -4.28
CA ALA A 230 19.30 -10.57 -4.43
C ALA A 230 20.23 -10.34 -3.23
N LYS A 231 20.30 -11.32 -2.33
CA LYS A 231 21.27 -11.33 -1.23
C LYS A 231 22.65 -11.03 -1.84
N GLN A 232 23.28 -9.92 -1.45
CA GLN A 232 24.71 -9.79 -1.68
C GLN A 232 25.36 -10.97 -0.95
N LYS A 233 26.01 -11.84 -1.72
CA LYS A 233 26.79 -12.95 -1.15
C LYS A 233 27.82 -12.32 -0.21
N PRO A 234 27.94 -12.77 1.04
CA PRO A 234 29.04 -12.32 1.89
C PRO A 234 30.37 -12.72 1.23
N ASN A 235 31.31 -11.79 1.20
CA ASN A 235 32.71 -12.04 0.83
C ASN A 235 33.37 -13.00 1.82
#